data_AF-A0A835YIM6-F1
#
_entry.id   AF-A0A835YIM6-F1
#
_cell.length_a   1.000
_cell.length_b   1.000
_cell.length_c   1.000
_cell.angle_alpha   90.00
_cell.angle_beta   90.00
_cell.angle_gamma   90.00
#
_symmetry.space_group_name_H-M   'P 1'
#
loop_
_entity.id
_entity.type
_entity.pdbx_description
1 polymer ?
#
loop_
_entity_poly.entity_id
_entity_poly.type
_entity_poly.pdbx_seq_one_letter_code
_entity_poly.pdbx_strand_id
1 'polypeptide(L)'
;MQMARLALGLAAAALAGTAAAASANPDMYSLTCHKVFCKVTASAMKDIDALKSKVEGGELCPGLGAKADAICNQALEQFSSEAPDAENDDALESIFDEKVEELEKTLDMPLQMVYLRQLALIREKALQRYKAAAKGSETSDYQAMIAADQFYAKEAESSTRQGSGWDYARERSSLQSTMNELAQRSKKAADAAIKAAQQQSTAMQFLQHQQQQLAALQQQLYGGSSPWNFGVAYRIPDTHINLSGNYQQGRANVQMSCVPDEYAPLLGASGFTHGVGPGNLGLSVNLNI
;
A
#
# COMPACT_ATOMS: atom_id res chain seq x y z
N MET A 1 31.33 38.08 -6.24
CA MET A 1 30.56 37.61 -7.41
C MET A 1 29.35 38.54 -7.54
N GLN A 2 29.44 39.80 -7.96
CA GLN A 2 29.81 40.34 -9.28
C GLN A 2 29.44 39.46 -10.48
N MET A 3 28.61 40.07 -11.36
CA MET A 3 28.26 39.74 -12.75
C MET A 3 27.21 38.64 -12.95
N ALA A 4 25.97 39.05 -13.26
CA ALA A 4 25.40 38.94 -14.61
C ALA A 4 23.86 39.02 -14.57
N ARG A 5 23.28 40.13 -15.05
CA ARG A 5 22.13 40.13 -15.98
C ARG A 5 21.84 41.56 -16.44
N LEU A 6 22.35 41.83 -17.63
CA LEU A 6 22.12 43.02 -18.43
C LEU A 6 21.18 42.61 -19.58
N ALA A 7 20.21 43.49 -19.85
CA ALA A 7 19.47 43.65 -21.11
C ALA A 7 18.40 42.61 -21.49
N LEU A 8 17.14 43.05 -21.45
CA LEU A 8 16.23 42.91 -22.59
C LEU A 8 15.13 44.00 -22.55
N GLY A 9 14.99 44.77 -23.64
CA GLY A 9 13.70 45.35 -24.03
C GLY A 9 13.50 46.86 -23.86
N LEU A 10 14.25 47.68 -24.58
CA LEU A 10 13.92 49.09 -24.86
C LEU A 10 12.86 49.16 -25.99
N ALA A 11 11.63 49.62 -25.71
CA ALA A 11 10.67 50.05 -26.75
C ALA A 11 9.59 51.01 -26.22
N ALA A 12 9.77 52.29 -26.55
CA ALA A 12 8.80 53.34 -26.87
C ALA A 12 7.37 53.33 -26.29
N ALA A 13 7.05 54.36 -25.49
CA ALA A 13 5.78 55.08 -25.58
C ALA A 13 5.97 56.55 -25.16
N ALA A 14 5.62 57.46 -26.06
CA ALA A 14 5.65 58.91 -25.86
C ALA A 14 4.29 59.44 -25.37
N LEU A 15 4.36 60.46 -24.50
CA LEU A 15 3.38 61.53 -24.26
C LEU A 15 1.94 61.13 -23.85
N ALA A 16 1.62 61.31 -22.57
CA ALA A 16 0.52 62.16 -22.10
C ALA A 16 0.35 62.06 -20.57
N GLY A 17 0.14 63.20 -19.92
CA GLY A 17 -0.51 63.25 -18.60
C GLY A 17 0.41 63.70 -17.47
N THR A 18 0.36 65.00 -17.20
CA THR A 18 0.69 65.59 -15.89
C THR A 18 -0.01 64.82 -14.76
N ALA A 19 0.70 63.93 -14.08
CA ALA A 19 0.31 63.41 -12.77
C ALA A 19 1.21 64.09 -11.72
N ALA A 20 0.54 64.69 -10.75
CA ALA A 20 1.12 65.59 -9.77
C ALA A 20 2.27 64.96 -8.99
N ALA A 21 3.31 65.77 -8.77
CA ALA A 21 4.30 65.56 -7.74
C ALA A 21 3.61 65.47 -6.36
N ALA A 22 3.29 64.26 -5.94
CA ALA A 22 3.07 63.92 -4.55
C ALA A 22 4.36 63.27 -4.08
N SER A 23 5.07 63.90 -3.15
CA SER A 23 6.12 63.25 -2.37
C SER A 23 5.62 61.89 -1.90
N ALA A 24 6.13 60.80 -2.49
CA ALA A 24 5.70 59.44 -2.20
C ALA A 24 6.04 59.15 -0.74
N ASN A 25 5.05 59.27 0.14
CA ASN A 25 5.22 58.93 1.54
C ASN A 25 5.55 57.42 1.59
N PRO A 26 6.67 56.98 2.16
CA PRO A 26 7.06 55.56 2.20
C PRO A 26 5.96 54.67 2.79
N ASP A 27 5.16 55.21 3.72
CA ASP A 27 3.99 54.53 4.28
C ASP A 27 2.89 54.24 3.24
N MET A 28 2.66 55.17 2.31
CA MET A 28 1.68 55.00 1.24
C MET A 28 2.16 53.99 0.20
N TYR A 29 3.46 54.03 -0.14
CA TYR A 29 4.09 53.05 -1.03
C TYR A 29 3.99 51.62 -0.46
N SER A 30 4.37 51.45 0.81
CA SER A 30 4.25 50.19 1.53
C SER A 30 2.81 49.65 1.54
N LEU A 31 1.81 50.52 1.75
CA LEU A 31 0.40 50.13 1.72
C LEU A 31 -0.04 49.66 0.33
N THR A 32 0.39 50.31 -0.75
CA THR A 32 0.11 49.86 -2.12
C THR A 32 0.82 48.55 -2.45
N CYS A 33 2.10 48.39 -2.10
CA CYS A 33 2.83 47.13 -2.26
C CYS A 33 2.16 46.00 -1.48
N HIS A 34 1.68 46.26 -0.26
CA HIS A 34 0.96 45.28 0.54
C HIS A 34 -0.39 44.86 -0.09
N LYS A 35 -1.12 45.79 -0.72
CA LYS A 35 -2.35 45.45 -1.46
C LYS A 35 -2.07 44.53 -2.64
N VAL A 36 -1.03 44.82 -3.42
CA VAL A 36 -0.59 43.97 -4.54
C VAL A 36 -0.12 42.62 -4.03
N PHE A 37 0.70 42.60 -2.97
CA PHE A 37 1.12 41.39 -2.27
C PHE A 37 -0.05 40.49 -1.86
N CYS A 38 -1.09 41.04 -1.21
CA CYS A 38 -2.25 40.26 -0.81
C CYS A 38 -3.02 39.69 -2.01
N LYS A 39 -3.15 40.48 -3.09
CA LYS A 39 -3.83 40.06 -4.32
C LYS A 39 -3.07 38.92 -5.02
N VAL A 40 -1.76 39.07 -5.20
CA VAL A 40 -0.87 38.08 -5.81
C VAL A 40 -0.84 36.80 -4.98
N THR A 41 -0.65 36.92 -3.66
CA THR A 41 -0.67 35.77 -2.74
C THR A 41 -2.00 35.04 -2.80
N ALA A 42 -3.12 35.75 -2.81
CA ALA A 42 -4.44 35.12 -2.93
C ALA A 42 -4.65 34.41 -4.27
N SER A 43 -4.07 34.92 -5.36
CA SER A 43 -4.10 34.24 -6.66
C SER A 43 -3.26 32.96 -6.64
N ALA A 44 -2.01 33.06 -6.20
CA ALA A 44 -1.09 31.93 -6.10
C ALA A 44 -1.62 30.85 -5.15
N MET A 45 -2.24 31.24 -4.03
CA MET A 45 -2.87 30.31 -3.08
C MET A 45 -3.99 29.49 -3.73
N LYS A 46 -4.77 30.05 -4.66
CA LYS A 46 -5.79 29.26 -5.39
C LYS A 46 -5.16 28.16 -6.23
N ASP A 47 -4.03 28.45 -6.88
CA ASP A 47 -3.30 27.47 -7.68
C ASP A 47 -2.67 26.39 -6.79
N ILE A 48 -2.14 26.78 -5.63
CA ILE A 48 -1.61 25.86 -4.62
C ILE A 48 -2.73 24.98 -4.05
N ASP A 49 -3.91 25.52 -3.76
CA ASP A 49 -5.06 24.77 -3.26
C ASP A 49 -5.59 23.78 -4.31
N ALA A 50 -5.54 24.14 -5.59
CA ALA A 50 -5.87 23.22 -6.68
C ALA A 50 -4.87 22.05 -6.76
N LEU A 51 -3.58 22.31 -6.55
CA LEU A 51 -2.56 21.25 -6.46
C LEU A 51 -2.78 20.39 -5.21
N LYS A 52 -3.02 21.02 -4.06
CA LYS A 52 -3.30 20.35 -2.78
C LYS A 52 -4.48 19.41 -2.91
N SER A 53 -5.59 19.86 -3.50
CA SER A 53 -6.80 19.06 -3.67
C SER A 53 -6.57 17.81 -4.52
N LYS A 54 -5.76 17.90 -5.59
CA LYS A 54 -5.40 16.76 -6.44
C LYS A 54 -4.55 15.73 -5.69
N VAL A 55 -3.56 16.22 -4.94
CA VAL A 55 -2.68 15.38 -4.13
C VAL A 55 -3.49 14.72 -3.01
N GLU A 56 -4.35 15.45 -2.30
CA GLU A 56 -5.25 14.89 -1.29
C GLU A 56 -6.23 13.85 -1.87
N GLY A 57 -6.66 14.02 -3.12
CA GLY A 57 -7.45 13.04 -3.87
C GLY A 57 -6.69 11.76 -4.25
N GLY A 58 -5.39 11.66 -3.97
CA GLY A 58 -4.56 10.47 -4.24
C GLY A 58 -3.98 10.41 -5.65
N GLU A 59 -4.14 11.48 -6.44
CA GLU A 59 -3.52 11.61 -7.76
C GLU A 59 -2.06 12.05 -7.63
N LEU A 60 -1.15 11.40 -8.36
CA LEU A 60 0.22 11.89 -8.44
C LEU A 60 0.23 13.11 -9.33
N CYS A 61 0.76 14.22 -8.84
CA CYS A 61 1.03 15.38 -9.69
C CYS A 61 2.42 15.24 -10.34
N PRO A 62 2.53 14.86 -11.63
CA PRO A 62 3.82 14.77 -12.29
C PRO A 62 4.45 16.17 -12.40
N GLY A 63 5.76 16.24 -12.15
CA GLY A 63 6.52 17.49 -12.24
C GLY A 63 6.07 18.55 -11.25
N LEU A 64 5.68 18.16 -10.02
CA LEU A 64 5.25 19.10 -8.98
C LEU A 64 6.31 20.18 -8.72
N GLY A 65 7.60 19.84 -8.80
CA GLY A 65 8.70 20.81 -8.62
C GLY A 65 8.65 21.94 -9.65
N ALA A 66 8.53 21.59 -10.93
CA ALA A 66 8.40 22.58 -12.01
C ALA A 66 7.13 23.42 -11.90
N LYS A 67 6.02 22.85 -11.40
CA LYS A 67 4.77 23.59 -11.17
C LYS A 67 4.88 24.54 -9.98
N ALA A 68 5.55 24.12 -8.91
CA ALA A 68 5.84 24.98 -7.76
C ALA A 68 6.73 26.16 -8.19
N ASP A 69 7.78 25.89 -8.98
CA ASP A 69 8.62 26.94 -9.57
C ASP A 69 7.82 27.90 -10.46
N ALA A 70 6.94 27.38 -11.31
CA ALA A 70 6.08 28.20 -12.16
C ALA A 70 5.14 29.12 -11.35
N ILE A 71 4.54 28.61 -10.26
CA ILE A 71 3.67 29.41 -9.39
C ILE A 71 4.47 30.54 -8.71
N CYS A 72 5.66 30.23 -8.18
CA CYS A 72 6.51 31.25 -7.56
C CYS A 72 6.96 32.31 -8.59
N ASN A 73 7.44 31.89 -9.77
CA ASN A 73 7.87 32.82 -10.81
C ASN A 73 6.72 33.69 -11.33
N GLN A 74 5.54 33.11 -11.54
CA GLN A 74 4.36 33.85 -11.96
C GLN A 74 3.91 34.85 -10.89
N ALA A 75 3.97 34.49 -9.61
CA ALA A 75 3.67 35.40 -8.52
C ALA A 75 4.67 36.57 -8.45
N LEU A 76 5.96 36.29 -8.64
CA LEU A 76 7.01 37.32 -8.68
C LEU A 76 6.84 38.26 -9.89
N GLU A 77 6.55 37.72 -11.07
CA GLU A 77 6.27 38.51 -12.28
C GLU A 77 5.03 39.40 -12.10
N GLN A 78 3.95 38.84 -11.54
CA GLN A 78 2.73 39.61 -11.23
C GLN A 78 3.00 40.71 -10.19
N PHE A 79 3.79 40.41 -9.15
CA PHE A 79 4.18 41.40 -8.17
C PHE A 79 5.02 42.51 -8.80
N SER A 80 6.04 42.17 -9.61
CA SER A 80 6.90 43.16 -10.28
C SER A 80 6.18 44.04 -11.30
N SER A 81 5.09 43.56 -11.91
CA SER A 81 4.35 44.29 -12.93
C SER A 81 3.20 45.14 -12.37
N GLU A 82 2.61 44.73 -11.25
CA GLU A 82 1.53 45.46 -10.58
C GLU A 82 2.02 46.36 -9.44
N ALA A 83 3.24 46.15 -8.94
CA ALA A 83 3.83 46.99 -7.91
C ALA A 83 4.15 48.40 -8.45
N PRO A 84 3.99 49.44 -7.62
CA PRO A 84 4.40 50.79 -7.97
C PRO A 84 5.93 50.88 -8.17
N ASP A 85 6.35 51.58 -9.21
CA ASP A 85 7.76 51.85 -9.50
C ASP A 85 8.42 52.58 -8.34
N ALA A 86 9.62 52.15 -7.95
CA ALA A 86 10.38 52.76 -6.85
C ALA A 86 11.06 54.09 -7.22
N GLU A 87 10.87 54.61 -8.44
CA GLU A 87 11.45 55.87 -8.98
C GLU A 87 12.96 56.09 -8.68
N ASN A 88 13.74 55.02 -8.40
CA ASN A 88 15.13 55.03 -7.93
C ASN A 88 15.35 55.67 -6.54
N ASP A 89 14.39 55.54 -5.63
CA ASP A 89 14.57 55.86 -4.21
C ASP A 89 15.03 54.61 -3.43
N ASP A 90 16.25 54.66 -2.88
CA ASP A 90 16.87 53.58 -2.09
C ASP A 90 15.95 53.06 -0.97
N ALA A 91 15.12 53.92 -0.37
CA ALA A 91 14.21 53.52 0.70
C ALA A 91 13.00 52.73 0.18
N LEU A 92 12.50 53.07 -1.02
CA LEU A 92 11.38 52.37 -1.66
C LEU A 92 11.84 51.03 -2.26
N GLU A 93 13.05 50.99 -2.82
CA GLU A 93 13.68 49.74 -3.28
C GLU A 93 13.86 48.74 -2.12
N SER A 94 14.32 49.21 -0.95
CA SER A 94 14.44 48.33 0.22
C SER A 94 13.09 47.76 0.69
N ILE A 95 12.00 48.54 0.61
CA ILE A 95 10.65 48.07 0.97
C ILE A 95 10.15 47.06 -0.08
N PHE A 96 10.42 47.30 -1.36
CA PHE A 96 10.07 46.38 -2.43
C PHE A 96 10.76 45.03 -2.27
N ASP A 97 12.08 45.03 -2.04
CA ASP A 97 12.87 43.81 -1.83
C ASP A 97 12.40 43.01 -0.62
N GLU A 98 12.09 43.68 0.50
CA GLU A 98 11.54 43.02 1.70
C GLU A 98 10.21 42.33 1.39
N LYS A 99 9.33 42.97 0.60
CA LYS A 99 8.04 42.38 0.20
C LYS A 99 8.18 41.23 -0.79
N VAL A 100 9.18 41.27 -1.66
CA VAL A 100 9.50 40.14 -2.54
C VAL A 100 9.96 38.92 -1.73
N GLU A 101 10.86 39.12 -0.75
CA GLU A 101 11.32 38.04 0.11
C GLU A 101 10.18 37.48 1.00
N GLU A 102 9.31 38.36 1.52
CA GLU A 102 8.11 37.97 2.26
C GLU A 102 7.15 37.13 1.38
N LEU A 103 7.03 37.46 0.10
CA LEU A 103 6.16 36.75 -0.84
C LEU A 103 6.66 35.33 -1.09
N GLU A 104 7.96 35.17 -1.36
CA GLU A 104 8.55 33.84 -1.54
C GLU A 104 8.39 32.97 -0.30
N LYS A 105 8.66 33.52 0.90
CA LYS A 105 8.49 32.79 2.17
C LYS A 105 7.05 32.37 2.43
N THR A 106 6.10 33.24 2.09
CA THR A 106 4.66 32.97 2.29
C THR A 106 4.17 31.87 1.35
N LEU A 107 4.71 31.78 0.14
CA LEU A 107 4.35 30.74 -0.84
C LEU A 107 5.10 29.42 -0.62
N ASP A 108 6.33 29.44 -0.10
CA ASP A 108 7.15 28.22 0.07
C ASP A 108 6.53 27.24 1.09
N MET A 109 6.01 27.75 2.22
CA MET A 109 5.41 26.91 3.27
C MET A 109 4.22 26.05 2.79
N PRO A 110 3.16 26.62 2.16
CA PRO A 110 2.05 25.81 1.67
C PRO A 110 2.46 24.90 0.51
N LEU A 111 3.40 25.30 -0.35
CA LEU A 111 3.96 24.43 -1.38
C LEU A 111 4.73 23.25 -0.79
N GLN A 112 5.51 23.46 0.27
CA GLN A 112 6.22 22.41 0.99
C GLN A 112 5.25 21.39 1.59
N MET A 113 4.11 21.83 2.11
CA MET A 113 3.08 20.91 2.63
C MET A 113 2.50 20.02 1.53
N VAL A 114 2.25 20.56 0.34
CA VAL A 114 1.81 19.78 -0.83
C VAL A 114 2.90 18.79 -1.25
N TYR A 115 4.17 19.20 -1.24
CA TYR A 115 5.31 18.33 -1.54
C TYR A 115 5.42 17.15 -0.56
N LEU A 116 5.34 17.40 0.76
CA LEU A 116 5.38 16.33 1.76
C LEU A 116 4.22 15.34 1.59
N ARG A 117 3.02 15.84 1.26
CA ARG A 117 1.87 14.98 0.99
C ARG A 117 2.09 14.14 -0.28
N GLN A 118 2.63 14.72 -1.33
CA GLN A 118 2.98 14.04 -2.57
C GLN A 118 4.03 12.93 -2.30
N LEU A 119 5.07 13.20 -1.50
CA LEU A 119 6.06 12.18 -1.12
C LEU A 119 5.41 10.98 -0.41
N ALA A 120 4.49 11.24 0.52
CA ALA A 120 3.76 10.17 1.21
C ALA A 120 2.97 9.29 0.22
N LEU A 121 2.32 9.89 -0.78
CA LEU A 121 1.59 9.14 -1.81
C LEU A 121 2.52 8.36 -2.75
N ILE A 122 3.66 8.94 -3.14
CA ILE A 122 4.67 8.25 -3.93
C ILE A 122 5.18 7.03 -3.15
N ARG A 123 5.44 7.18 -1.85
CA ARG A 123 5.84 6.08 -0.97
C ARG A 123 4.79 4.98 -0.92
N GLU A 124 3.52 5.33 -0.75
CA GLU A 124 2.42 4.37 -0.77
C GLU A 124 2.33 3.62 -2.11
N LYS A 125 2.44 4.32 -3.24
CA LYS A 125 2.44 3.71 -4.58
C LYS A 125 3.67 2.84 -4.84
N ALA A 126 4.85 3.25 -4.35
CA ALA A 126 6.08 2.44 -4.40
C ALA A 126 5.92 1.14 -3.60
N LEU A 127 5.35 1.21 -2.39
CA LEU A 127 5.06 0.02 -1.57
C LEU A 127 4.00 -0.89 -2.20
N GLN A 128 2.97 -0.34 -2.85
CA GLN A 128 1.99 -1.13 -3.59
C GLN A 128 2.64 -1.87 -4.76
N ARG A 129 3.52 -1.21 -5.51
CA ARG A 129 4.31 -1.84 -6.58
C ARG A 129 5.23 -2.94 -6.05
N TYR A 130 5.94 -2.68 -4.96
CA TYR A 130 6.77 -3.69 -4.30
C TYR A 130 5.94 -4.91 -3.90
N LYS A 131 4.79 -4.72 -3.23
CA LYS A 131 3.90 -5.82 -2.82
C LYS A 131 3.34 -6.61 -4.01
N ALA A 132 3.04 -5.93 -5.12
CA ALA A 132 2.56 -6.59 -6.34
C ALA A 132 3.68 -7.43 -6.98
N ALA A 133 4.90 -6.87 -7.08
CA ALA A 133 6.06 -7.56 -7.65
C ALA A 133 6.54 -8.73 -6.78
N ALA A 134 6.57 -8.57 -5.45
CA ALA A 134 6.99 -9.61 -4.51
C ALA A 134 6.01 -10.79 -4.42
N LYS A 135 4.74 -10.59 -4.80
CA LYS A 135 3.76 -11.69 -4.92
C LYS A 135 3.88 -12.43 -6.26
N GLY A 136 4.46 -11.80 -7.28
CA GLY A 136 4.70 -12.43 -8.56
C GLY A 136 5.91 -13.37 -8.48
N SER A 137 5.72 -14.65 -8.81
CA SER A 137 6.81 -15.65 -8.81
C SER A 137 7.94 -15.35 -9.80
N GLU A 138 7.78 -14.37 -10.68
CA GLU A 138 8.74 -14.06 -11.74
C GLU A 138 9.88 -13.13 -11.29
N THR A 139 9.70 -12.34 -10.22
CA THR A 139 10.68 -11.32 -9.82
C THR A 139 11.23 -11.62 -8.44
N SER A 140 12.55 -11.67 -8.30
CA SER A 140 13.21 -11.78 -6.99
C SER A 140 12.87 -10.58 -6.10
N ASP A 141 12.63 -10.81 -4.81
CA ASP A 141 12.34 -9.76 -3.82
C ASP A 141 13.34 -8.58 -3.88
N TYR A 142 14.62 -8.89 -4.15
CA TYR A 142 15.67 -7.90 -4.29
C TYR A 142 15.45 -6.97 -5.50
N GLN A 143 15.07 -7.55 -6.64
CA GLN A 143 14.79 -6.79 -7.85
C GLN A 143 13.50 -5.96 -7.71
N ALA A 144 12.49 -6.51 -7.05
CA ALA A 144 11.26 -5.79 -6.70
C ALA A 144 11.56 -4.57 -5.81
N MET A 145 12.49 -4.70 -4.85
CA MET A 145 12.91 -3.61 -3.97
C MET A 145 13.63 -2.50 -4.73
N ILE A 146 14.56 -2.85 -5.63
CA ILE A 146 15.27 -1.87 -6.48
C ILE A 146 14.28 -1.12 -7.38
N ALA A 147 13.35 -1.83 -8.02
CA ALA A 147 12.37 -1.20 -8.91
C ALA A 147 11.47 -0.21 -8.15
N ALA A 148 11.05 -0.54 -6.94
CA ALA A 148 10.26 0.34 -6.10
C ALA A 148 11.04 1.58 -5.62
N ASP A 149 12.31 1.42 -5.22
CA ASP A 149 13.19 2.53 -4.83
C ASP A 149 13.50 3.47 -6.01
N GLN A 150 13.77 2.92 -7.20
CA GLN A 150 13.98 3.70 -8.42
C GLN A 150 12.72 4.48 -8.82
N PHE A 151 11.55 3.86 -8.73
CA PHE A 151 10.29 4.56 -8.96
C PHE A 151 10.11 5.72 -7.97
N TYR A 152 10.35 5.48 -6.68
CA TYR A 152 10.26 6.52 -5.66
C TYR A 152 11.24 7.67 -5.95
N ALA A 153 12.52 7.36 -6.21
CA ALA A 153 13.55 8.37 -6.44
C ALA A 153 13.23 9.24 -7.65
N LYS A 154 12.81 8.64 -8.78
CA LYS A 154 12.45 9.38 -9.99
C LYS A 154 11.27 10.33 -9.78
N GLU A 155 10.20 9.85 -9.15
CA GLU A 155 9.01 10.69 -8.91
C GLU A 155 9.28 11.77 -7.86
N ALA A 156 10.03 11.44 -6.80
CA ALA A 156 10.40 12.39 -5.75
C ALA A 156 11.31 13.49 -6.29
N GLU A 157 12.31 13.14 -7.12
CA GLU A 157 13.18 14.11 -7.79
C GLU A 157 12.37 15.04 -8.71
N SER A 158 11.44 14.50 -9.50
CA SER A 158 10.56 15.33 -10.33
C SER A 158 9.60 16.23 -9.54
N SER A 159 9.36 15.89 -8.26
CA SER A 159 8.51 16.65 -7.36
C SER A 159 9.29 17.68 -6.54
N THR A 160 10.63 17.60 -6.54
CA THR A 160 11.50 18.50 -5.78
C THR A 160 11.73 19.79 -6.56
N ARG A 161 11.56 20.93 -5.89
CA ARG A 161 11.80 22.26 -6.46
C ARG A 161 13.31 22.53 -6.57
N GLN A 162 13.79 23.02 -7.71
CA GLN A 162 15.22 23.31 -7.89
C GLN A 162 15.61 24.57 -7.11
N GLY A 163 16.67 24.50 -6.30
CA GLY A 163 17.14 25.63 -5.50
C GLY A 163 16.39 25.84 -4.17
N SER A 164 15.44 24.97 -3.82
CA SER A 164 14.82 24.95 -2.49
C SER A 164 15.58 24.04 -1.52
N GLY A 165 15.36 24.22 -0.22
CA GLY A 165 15.86 23.34 0.85
C GLY A 165 15.07 22.04 1.00
N TRP A 166 14.21 21.68 0.05
CA TRP A 166 13.38 20.49 0.11
C TRP A 166 14.21 19.23 -0.19
N ASP A 167 14.06 18.22 0.68
CA ASP A 167 14.75 16.94 0.57
C ASP A 167 13.75 15.79 0.69
N TYR A 168 14.08 14.65 0.08
CA TYR A 168 13.34 13.40 0.16
C TYR A 168 14.15 12.25 0.76
N ALA A 169 15.41 12.47 1.18
CA ALA A 169 16.29 11.42 1.69
C ALA A 169 15.72 10.74 2.94
N ARG A 170 15.10 11.50 3.85
CA ARG A 170 14.43 10.95 5.04
C ARG A 170 13.31 9.98 4.68
N GLU A 171 12.43 10.36 3.76
CA GLU A 171 11.30 9.53 3.33
C GLU A 171 11.79 8.32 2.51
N ARG A 172 12.84 8.47 1.70
CA ARG A 172 13.49 7.35 1.00
C ARG A 172 14.05 6.32 1.97
N SER A 173 14.76 6.77 3.02
CA SER A 173 15.29 5.89 4.06
C SER A 173 14.17 5.14 4.78
N SER A 174 13.06 5.83 5.08
CA SER A 174 11.86 5.21 5.66
C SER A 174 11.24 4.16 4.75
N LEU A 175 11.15 4.42 3.44
CA LEU A 175 10.67 3.45 2.45
C LEU A 175 11.55 2.20 2.42
N GLN A 176 12.87 2.37 2.35
CA GLN A 176 13.84 1.26 2.34
C GLN A 176 13.75 0.41 3.61
N SER A 177 13.65 1.04 4.78
CA SER A 177 13.44 0.32 6.04
C SER A 177 12.15 -0.49 6.02
N THR A 178 11.05 0.10 5.54
CA THR A 178 9.74 -0.57 5.47
C THR A 178 9.77 -1.77 4.52
N MET A 179 10.43 -1.65 3.36
CA MET A 179 10.58 -2.76 2.40
C MET A 179 11.42 -3.90 2.99
N ASN A 180 12.53 -3.58 3.67
CA ASN A 180 13.36 -4.58 4.34
C ASN A 180 12.60 -5.33 5.44
N GLU A 181 11.81 -4.62 6.26
CA GLU A 181 10.96 -5.25 7.25
C GLU A 181 9.92 -6.19 6.61
N LEU A 182 9.31 -5.78 5.50
CA LEU A 182 8.32 -6.59 4.81
C LEU A 182 8.95 -7.87 4.23
N ALA A 183 10.15 -7.77 3.64
CA ALA A 183 10.92 -8.92 3.16
C ALA A 183 11.34 -9.87 4.30
N GLN A 184 11.73 -9.34 5.47
CA GLN A 184 12.05 -10.18 6.62
C GLN A 184 10.80 -10.89 7.17
N ARG A 185 9.65 -10.21 7.18
CA ARG A 185 8.37 -10.79 7.61
C ARG A 185 7.89 -11.88 6.64
N SER A 186 8.01 -11.67 5.33
CA SER A 186 7.65 -12.70 4.33
C SER A 186 8.52 -13.93 4.48
N LYS A 187 9.84 -13.76 4.66
CA LYS A 187 10.77 -14.87 4.88
C LYS A 187 10.44 -15.67 6.15
N LYS A 188 10.19 -14.99 7.27
CA LYS A 188 9.78 -15.66 8.52
C LYS A 188 8.48 -16.43 8.37
N ALA A 189 7.50 -15.90 7.64
CA ALA A 189 6.25 -16.57 7.37
C ALA A 189 6.44 -17.82 6.48
N ALA A 190 7.29 -17.72 5.45
CA ALA A 190 7.65 -18.85 4.61
C ALA A 190 8.38 -19.95 5.40
N ASP A 191 9.36 -19.58 6.23
CA ASP A 191 10.09 -20.52 7.09
C ASP A 191 9.16 -21.23 8.09
N ALA A 192 8.19 -20.51 8.66
CA ALA A 192 7.18 -21.08 9.56
C ALA A 192 6.25 -22.05 8.82
N ALA A 193 5.81 -21.71 7.61
CA ALA A 193 5.00 -22.59 6.77
C ALA A 193 5.75 -23.87 6.37
N ILE A 194 7.04 -23.76 6.03
CA ILE A 194 7.88 -24.92 5.71
C ILE A 194 8.06 -25.82 6.94
N LYS A 195 8.35 -25.24 8.12
CA LYS A 195 8.46 -26.00 9.37
C LYS A 195 7.16 -26.71 9.73
N ALA A 196 6.02 -26.04 9.57
CA ALA A 196 4.71 -26.65 9.78
C ALA A 196 4.45 -27.80 8.79
N ALA A 197 4.78 -27.62 7.51
CA ALA A 197 4.66 -28.66 6.49
C ALA A 197 5.58 -29.86 6.77
N GLN A 198 6.81 -29.63 7.23
CA GLN A 198 7.74 -30.70 7.64
C GLN A 198 7.23 -31.45 8.87
N GLN A 199 6.66 -30.75 9.86
CA GLN A 199 6.05 -31.38 11.02
C GLN A 199 4.84 -32.23 10.62
N GLN A 200 4.01 -31.73 9.70
CA GLN A 200 2.86 -32.47 9.18
C GLN A 200 3.28 -33.71 8.38
N SER A 201 4.32 -33.62 7.54
CA SER A 201 4.83 -34.79 6.81
C SER A 201 5.42 -35.84 7.76
N THR A 202 6.16 -35.40 8.78
CA THR A 202 6.72 -36.29 9.82
C THR A 202 5.60 -36.98 10.62
N ALA A 203 4.56 -36.24 11.00
CA ALA A 203 3.40 -36.81 11.70
C ALA A 203 2.68 -37.86 10.84
N MET A 204 2.50 -37.60 9.53
CA MET A 204 1.91 -38.58 8.62
C MET A 204 2.77 -39.85 8.45
N GLN A 205 4.10 -39.72 8.40
CA GLN A 205 5.01 -40.86 8.38
C GLN A 205 4.88 -41.71 9.65
N PHE A 206 4.78 -41.07 10.82
CA PHE A 206 4.58 -41.77 12.08
C PHE A 206 3.24 -42.51 12.13
N LEU A 207 2.16 -41.90 11.63
CA LEU A 207 0.85 -42.55 11.53
C LEU A 207 0.86 -43.77 10.59
N GLN A 208 1.52 -43.68 9.43
CA GLN A 208 1.68 -44.83 8.53
C GLN A 208 2.48 -45.96 9.20
N HIS A 209 3.54 -45.61 9.93
CA HIS A 209 4.33 -46.58 10.66
C HIS A 209 3.52 -47.29 11.75
N GLN A 210 2.71 -46.55 12.52
CA GLN A 210 1.81 -47.13 13.51
C GLN A 210 0.78 -48.08 12.87
N GLN A 211 0.23 -47.74 11.71
CA GLN A 211 -0.72 -48.61 11.01
C GLN A 211 -0.08 -49.95 10.59
N GLN A 212 1.18 -49.93 10.16
CA GLN A 212 1.93 -51.15 9.84
C GLN A 212 2.24 -51.99 11.09
N GLN A 213 2.64 -51.36 12.20
CA GLN A 213 2.85 -52.06 13.47
C GLN A 213 1.55 -52.69 13.99
N LEU A 214 0.42 -51.99 13.87
CA LEU A 214 -0.89 -52.51 14.26
C LEU A 214 -1.29 -53.72 13.42
N ALA A 215 -1.03 -53.72 12.11
CA ALA A 215 -1.25 -54.87 11.25
C ALA A 215 -0.35 -56.08 11.59
N ALA A 216 0.92 -55.84 11.95
CA ALA A 216 1.83 -56.89 12.38
C ALA A 216 1.44 -57.48 13.75
N LEU A 217 1.06 -56.62 14.71
CA LEU A 217 0.51 -57.06 16.00
C LEU A 217 -0.79 -57.82 15.82
N GLN A 218 -1.65 -57.41 14.87
CA GLN A 218 -2.83 -58.17 14.51
C GLN A 218 -2.44 -59.57 14.01
N GLN A 219 -1.45 -59.73 13.12
CA GLN A 219 -1.00 -61.08 12.74
C GLN A 219 -0.42 -61.91 13.90
N GLN A 220 0.24 -61.29 14.86
CA GLN A 220 0.91 -62.00 15.96
C GLN A 220 -0.04 -62.35 17.13
N LEU A 221 -1.00 -61.49 17.45
CA LEU A 221 -2.08 -61.77 18.42
C LEU A 221 -3.18 -62.66 17.83
N TYR A 222 -3.36 -62.67 16.51
CA TYR A 222 -4.33 -63.54 15.82
C TYR A 222 -3.76 -64.88 15.35
N GLY A 223 -2.58 -65.28 15.82
CA GLY A 223 -2.10 -66.66 15.73
C GLY A 223 -2.95 -67.70 16.49
N GLY A 224 -4.11 -67.32 17.03
CA GLY A 224 -4.98 -68.22 17.79
C GLY A 224 -6.46 -67.82 17.90
N SER A 225 -7.05 -67.10 16.94
CA SER A 225 -8.49 -66.76 17.02
C SER A 225 -9.26 -67.06 15.74
N SER A 226 -10.47 -67.58 15.95
CA SER A 226 -11.34 -68.35 15.06
C SER A 226 -11.48 -67.80 13.63
N PRO A 227 -11.42 -68.64 12.57
CA PRO A 227 -11.47 -68.23 11.16
C PRO A 227 -12.84 -67.71 10.69
N TRP A 228 -13.79 -67.49 11.59
CA TRP A 228 -15.15 -67.10 11.28
C TRP A 228 -15.31 -65.59 11.41
N ASN A 229 -15.33 -64.92 10.25
CA ASN A 229 -15.75 -63.53 10.14
C ASN A 229 -17.21 -63.51 9.68
N PHE A 230 -18.09 -62.89 10.45
CA PHE A 230 -19.52 -62.80 10.12
C PHE A 230 -19.95 -61.34 10.09
N GLY A 231 -20.30 -60.86 8.89
CA GLY A 231 -20.84 -59.53 8.68
C GLY A 231 -22.32 -59.63 8.28
N VAL A 232 -23.19 -58.95 9.00
CA VAL A 232 -24.60 -58.77 8.64
C VAL A 232 -24.85 -57.29 8.44
N ALA A 233 -25.30 -56.92 7.24
CA ALA A 233 -25.79 -55.59 6.95
C ALA A 233 -27.27 -55.71 6.53
N TYR A 234 -28.15 -55.04 7.27
CA TYR A 234 -29.58 -55.02 6.98
C TYR A 234 -30.03 -53.57 6.77
N ARG A 235 -30.58 -53.32 5.57
CA ARG A 235 -31.22 -52.05 5.21
C ARG A 235 -32.72 -52.26 5.28
N ILE A 236 -33.38 -51.51 6.14
CA ILE A 236 -34.84 -51.54 6.26
C ILE A 236 -35.39 -50.75 5.06
N PRO A 237 -36.30 -51.34 4.25
CA PRO A 237 -36.99 -50.60 3.18
C PRO A 237 -37.79 -49.42 3.78
N ASP A 238 -37.87 -48.30 3.05
CA ASP A 238 -38.55 -47.05 3.48
C ASP A 238 -37.98 -46.32 4.72
N THR A 239 -36.75 -46.63 5.17
CA THR A 239 -36.08 -45.86 6.23
C THR A 239 -34.61 -45.55 5.92
N HIS A 240 -34.11 -44.39 6.38
CA HIS A 240 -32.75 -43.89 6.14
C HIS A 240 -31.68 -44.57 7.02
N ILE A 241 -32.01 -45.71 7.65
CA ILE A 241 -31.22 -46.38 8.68
C ILE A 241 -30.54 -47.62 8.09
N ASN A 242 -29.22 -47.64 8.15
CA ASN A 242 -28.38 -48.79 7.84
C ASN A 242 -27.86 -49.40 9.14
N LEU A 243 -28.08 -50.70 9.33
CA LEU A 243 -27.52 -51.46 10.44
C LEU A 243 -26.48 -52.43 9.90
N SER A 244 -25.23 -52.31 10.34
CA SER A 244 -24.16 -53.24 10.03
C SER A 244 -23.53 -53.80 11.31
N GLY A 245 -23.60 -55.10 11.50
CA GLY A 245 -22.86 -55.84 12.51
C GLY A 245 -21.67 -56.54 11.85
N ASN A 246 -20.48 -56.38 12.39
CA ASN A 246 -19.31 -57.16 12.00
C ASN A 246 -18.74 -57.86 13.22
N TYR A 247 -18.75 -59.19 13.20
CA TYR A 247 -18.02 -60.01 14.15
C TYR A 247 -16.72 -60.45 13.48
N GLN A 248 -15.64 -59.83 13.90
CA GLN A 248 -14.31 -60.13 13.43
C GLN A 248 -13.45 -60.39 14.65
N GLN A 249 -12.73 -61.51 14.64
CA GLN A 249 -11.58 -61.64 15.50
C GLN A 249 -11.91 -61.56 17.01
N GLY A 250 -13.06 -62.12 17.41
CA GLY A 250 -13.50 -62.17 18.81
C GLY A 250 -14.12 -60.88 19.35
N ARG A 251 -14.34 -59.87 18.50
CA ARG A 251 -15.03 -58.62 18.88
C ARG A 251 -16.26 -58.41 18.02
N ALA A 252 -17.38 -58.12 18.66
CA ALA A 252 -18.62 -57.73 17.98
C ALA A 252 -18.63 -56.20 17.82
N ASN A 253 -18.69 -55.71 16.59
CA ASN A 253 -18.92 -54.30 16.30
C ASN A 253 -20.30 -54.15 15.68
N VAL A 254 -21.19 -53.40 16.33
CA VAL A 254 -22.47 -53.01 15.74
C VAL A 254 -22.41 -51.53 15.40
N GLN A 255 -22.62 -51.20 14.13
CA GLN A 255 -22.70 -49.85 13.63
C GLN A 255 -24.11 -49.59 13.10
N MET A 256 -24.71 -48.52 13.58
CA MET A 256 -25.96 -47.99 13.04
C MET A 256 -25.65 -46.64 12.43
N SER A 257 -25.92 -46.47 11.15
CA SER A 257 -25.71 -45.21 10.42
C SER A 257 -27.00 -44.75 9.78
N CYS A 258 -27.29 -43.44 9.88
CA CYS A 258 -28.42 -42.83 9.21
C CYS A 258 -27.86 -41.91 8.11
N VAL A 259 -28.19 -42.19 6.85
CA VAL A 259 -27.74 -41.39 5.70
C VAL A 259 -28.97 -41.02 4.87
N PRO A 260 -29.24 -39.73 4.62
CA PRO A 260 -30.32 -39.31 3.74
C PRO A 260 -30.03 -39.70 2.28
N ASP A 261 -31.06 -40.20 1.60
CA ASP A 261 -31.00 -40.98 0.34
C ASP A 261 -30.51 -40.20 -0.90
N GLU A 262 -30.23 -38.89 -0.77
CA GLU A 262 -29.76 -38.06 -1.91
C GLU A 262 -28.26 -38.21 -2.22
N TYR A 263 -27.49 -38.94 -1.42
CA TYR A 263 -26.05 -39.18 -1.64
C TYR A 263 -25.68 -40.65 -1.95
N ALA A 264 -26.67 -41.48 -2.25
CA ALA A 264 -26.50 -42.91 -2.51
C ALA A 264 -25.50 -43.31 -3.65
N PRO A 265 -25.25 -42.52 -4.72
CA PRO A 265 -24.30 -42.92 -5.76
C PRO A 265 -22.84 -42.56 -5.47
N LEU A 266 -22.56 -41.73 -4.45
CA LEU A 266 -21.20 -41.27 -4.13
C LEU A 266 -20.48 -42.14 -3.08
N LEU A 267 -21.09 -43.29 -2.74
CA LEU A 267 -20.53 -44.29 -1.84
C LEU A 267 -20.02 -45.47 -2.67
N GLY A 268 -18.86 -45.27 -3.32
CA GLY A 268 -18.06 -46.40 -3.81
C GLY A 268 -17.58 -47.28 -2.64
N ALA A 269 -16.87 -48.36 -2.96
CA ALA A 269 -16.38 -49.37 -1.99
C ALA A 269 -15.47 -48.84 -0.85
N SER A 270 -15.20 -47.53 -0.82
CA SER A 270 -14.47 -46.80 0.21
C SER A 270 -15.41 -45.74 0.80
N GLY A 271 -16.09 -46.09 1.90
CA GLY A 271 -17.06 -45.21 2.55
C GLY A 271 -16.49 -43.89 3.09
N PHE A 272 -17.39 -42.90 3.19
CA PHE A 272 -17.40 -41.74 4.10
C PHE A 272 -16.23 -40.75 4.18
N THR A 273 -15.09 -40.95 3.52
CA THR A 273 -13.90 -40.09 3.77
C THR A 273 -13.70 -38.94 2.81
N HIS A 274 -14.62 -38.67 1.88
CA HIS A 274 -14.56 -37.45 1.07
C HIS A 274 -15.93 -36.78 0.93
N GLY A 275 -16.13 -35.73 1.72
CA GLY A 275 -17.14 -34.70 1.45
C GLY A 275 -18.42 -34.79 2.27
N VAL A 276 -18.34 -34.67 3.59
CA VAL A 276 -19.47 -34.17 4.38
C VAL A 276 -19.28 -32.67 4.58
N GLY A 277 -20.12 -31.87 3.91
CA GLY A 277 -20.25 -30.44 4.19
C GLY A 277 -20.72 -30.18 5.63
N PRO A 278 -20.61 -28.95 6.14
CA PRO A 278 -20.67 -28.61 7.56
C PRO A 278 -22.02 -28.84 8.29
N GLY A 279 -22.97 -29.57 7.70
CA GLY A 279 -24.31 -29.81 8.24
C GLY A 279 -24.67 -31.28 8.53
N ASN A 280 -23.80 -32.26 8.30
CA ASN A 280 -24.15 -33.68 8.48
C ASN A 280 -23.67 -34.22 9.84
N LEU A 281 -24.60 -34.29 10.80
CA LEU A 281 -24.43 -35.00 12.06
C LEU A 281 -24.51 -36.52 11.82
N GLY A 282 -23.35 -37.15 11.67
CA GLY A 282 -23.22 -38.60 11.73
C GLY A 282 -23.10 -39.04 13.19
N LEU A 283 -24.12 -39.73 13.70
CA LEU A 283 -24.09 -40.31 15.05
C LEU A 283 -23.70 -41.78 14.92
N SER A 284 -22.43 -42.11 15.17
CA SER A 284 -21.95 -43.49 15.21
C SER A 284 -21.82 -43.93 16.67
N VAL A 285 -22.67 -44.86 17.09
CA VAL A 285 -22.52 -45.52 18.39
C VAL A 285 -21.74 -46.80 18.14
N ASN A 286 -20.50 -46.85 18.64
CA ASN A 286 -19.68 -48.04 18.58
C ASN A 286 -19.74 -48.74 19.93
N LEU A 287 -20.56 -49.78 20.03
CA LEU A 287 -20.61 -50.66 21.19
C LEU A 287 -19.63 -51.81 20.96
N ASN A 288 -18.55 -51.81 21.72
CA ASN A 288 -17.59 -52.91 21.78
C ASN A 288 -18.05 -53.82 22.93
N ILE A 289 -18.47 -55.03 22.60
CA ILE A 289 -18.77 -56.09 23.57
C ILE A 289 -17.70 -57.17 23.40
#